data_AF-A0A924AEZ4-F1
#
_entry.id   AF-A0A924AEZ4-F1
#
_cell.length_a   1.000
_cell.length_b   1.000
_cell.length_c   1.000
_cell.angle_alpha   90.00
_cell.angle_beta   90.00
_cell.angle_gamma   90.00
#
_symmetry.space_group_name_H-M   'P 1'
#
loop_
_entity.id
_entity.type
_entity.pdbx_description
1 polymer ?
#
loop_
_entity_poly.entity_id
_entity_poly.type
_entity_poly.pdbx_seq_one_letter_code
_entity_poly.pdbx_strand_id
1 'polypeptide(L)'
;AAMGDALTKRQAAAGGGLWDAIPSLPKDPSPILFEIANKLAADAKALEDASDQKARVPLALELAELTARERLSELKTHALDCLAKFVLIDKHRKCEEDTGTTAISRQSTTLSTTMVTQEVADALNAELKNLNVHELQIVMKPESPGGKTTFKLALQLPGGGAPSAILSEGEQRAIAIASFLAEVRLGKGRGGIVFDDPVSSLDHRRRWEVARRLAEEAKTRQVIVFTHDIYFLCVLQQEAEGAGVDSTTQCIHRTAQGFGVQTDRLPFDTLATSKRVKALRDKHQRVAALHKAGEEELATLATRDAYSHLREGWERGVEEVLFQNVVVRFREGVSTQALKGVTVDDDDYKAIDAGMTKSSKFAGHDPAQAAHLPRPHPDELLKDIDALETWRSRTDQRSKALAAARK
;
A
#
# COMPACT_ATOMS: atom_id res chain seq x y z
N ALA A 1 63.00 77.12 55.57
CA ALA A 1 64.03 76.31 54.88
C ALA A 1 64.23 76.64 53.40
N ALA A 2 63.31 77.36 52.73
CA ALA A 2 63.44 77.74 51.31
C ALA A 2 64.38 78.96 51.03
N MET A 3 64.76 79.73 52.06
CA MET A 3 65.69 80.87 51.92
C MET A 3 67.17 80.46 51.92
N GLY A 4 67.51 79.29 52.48
CA GLY A 4 68.89 78.79 52.52
C GLY A 4 69.39 78.35 51.15
N ASP A 5 68.55 77.65 50.39
CA ASP A 5 68.88 77.06 49.09
C ASP A 5 69.06 78.13 47.98
N ALA A 6 68.35 79.25 48.09
CA ALA A 6 68.51 80.39 47.18
C ALA A 6 69.84 81.12 47.38
N LEU A 7 70.36 81.17 48.61
CA LEU A 7 71.63 81.80 48.95
C LEU A 7 72.82 80.95 48.47
N THR A 8 72.71 79.62 48.61
CA THR A 8 73.74 78.68 48.13
C THR A 8 73.81 78.67 46.59
N LYS A 9 72.67 78.72 45.90
CA LYS A 9 72.64 78.83 44.42
C LYS A 9 73.22 80.16 43.92
N ARG A 10 73.02 81.27 44.64
CA ARG A 10 73.63 82.57 44.29
C ARG A 10 75.14 82.59 44.53
N GLN A 11 75.64 81.95 45.59
CA GLN A 11 77.08 81.83 45.83
C GLN A 11 77.77 80.86 44.85
N ALA A 12 77.08 79.83 44.37
CA ALA A 12 77.63 78.92 43.35
C ALA A 12 77.67 79.54 41.94
N ALA A 13 76.75 80.45 41.62
CA ALA A 13 76.75 81.19 40.35
C ALA A 13 77.74 82.37 40.33
N ALA A 14 78.08 82.91 41.50
CA ALA A 14 79.15 83.89 41.67
C ALA A 14 80.48 83.16 41.88
N GLY A 15 81.10 82.72 40.78
CA GLY A 15 82.43 82.09 40.81
C GLY A 15 83.40 82.89 41.69
N GLY A 16 84.11 82.20 42.59
CA GLY A 16 84.97 82.77 43.64
C GLY A 16 86.18 83.53 43.09
N GLY A 17 85.96 84.70 42.52
CA GLY A 17 86.96 85.65 42.08
C GLY A 17 87.00 86.88 43.00
N LEU A 18 88.22 87.34 43.31
CA LEU A 18 88.50 88.50 44.14
C LEU A 18 87.77 89.76 43.63
N TRP A 19 86.99 90.40 44.51
CA TRP A 19 86.23 91.62 44.22
C TRP A 19 87.08 92.92 44.25
N ASP A 20 88.38 92.80 44.53
CA ASP A 20 89.32 93.94 44.58
C ASP A 20 90.03 94.19 43.23
N ALA A 21 89.74 93.40 42.20
CA ALA A 21 90.25 93.59 40.85
C ALA A 21 89.07 93.65 39.88
N ILE A 22 88.52 94.85 39.65
CA ILE A 22 87.57 95.09 38.55
C ILE A 22 88.30 94.71 37.26
N PRO A 23 87.94 93.60 36.58
CA PRO A 23 88.57 93.28 35.30
C PRO A 23 88.33 94.47 34.39
N SER A 24 89.40 94.99 33.78
CA SER A 24 89.30 96.17 32.93
C SER A 24 88.23 95.88 31.87
N LEU A 25 87.14 96.66 31.88
CA LEU A 25 86.14 96.64 30.84
C LEU A 25 86.89 96.71 29.50
N PRO A 26 86.60 95.81 28.53
CA PRO A 26 87.17 95.94 27.20
C PRO A 26 86.95 97.38 26.74
N LYS A 27 88.00 98.07 26.26
CA LYS A 27 87.88 99.45 25.76
C LYS A 27 86.79 99.59 24.69
N ASP A 28 86.43 98.46 24.08
CA ASP A 28 85.31 98.31 23.17
C ASP A 28 84.62 96.94 23.39
N PRO A 29 83.35 96.87 23.84
CA PRO A 29 82.60 95.62 23.99
C PRO A 29 82.18 94.99 22.64
N SER A 30 82.41 95.71 21.52
CA SER A 30 82.00 95.31 20.19
C SER A 30 82.43 93.88 19.77
N PRO A 31 83.67 93.40 20.02
CA PRO A 31 84.11 92.09 19.51
C PRO A 31 83.36 90.91 20.14
N ILE A 32 83.12 90.98 21.45
CA ILE A 32 82.44 89.92 22.21
C ILE A 32 80.95 89.87 21.85
N LEU A 33 80.34 91.06 21.70
CA LEU A 33 78.96 91.16 21.22
C LEU A 33 78.84 90.65 19.78
N PHE A 34 79.86 90.85 18.94
CA PHE A 34 79.90 90.35 17.57
C PHE A 34 79.96 88.81 17.50
N GLU A 35 80.75 88.16 18.37
CA GLU A 35 80.78 86.69 18.45
C GLU A 35 79.45 86.09 18.91
N ILE A 36 78.83 86.69 19.93
CA ILE A 36 77.52 86.23 20.43
C ILE A 36 76.44 86.46 19.37
N ALA A 37 76.46 87.62 18.70
CA ALA A 37 75.56 87.92 17.60
C ALA A 37 75.74 86.93 16.44
N ASN A 38 76.98 86.57 16.08
CA ASN A 38 77.27 85.59 15.04
C ASN A 38 76.79 84.18 15.42
N LYS A 39 76.96 83.76 16.68
CA LYS A 39 76.41 82.48 17.16
C LYS A 39 74.90 82.45 17.11
N LEU A 40 74.25 83.48 17.65
CA LEU A 40 72.79 83.58 17.62
C LEU A 40 72.26 83.69 16.19
N ALA A 41 72.98 84.34 15.28
CA ALA A 41 72.63 84.39 13.86
C ALA A 41 72.80 83.03 13.18
N ALA A 42 73.82 82.25 13.54
CA ALA A 42 74.00 80.88 13.04
C ALA A 42 72.90 79.95 13.54
N ASP A 43 72.53 80.03 14.83
CA ASP A 43 71.45 79.26 15.42
C ASP A 43 70.08 79.68 14.84
N ALA A 44 69.86 80.98 14.64
CA ALA A 44 68.66 81.50 13.97
C ALA A 44 68.57 81.01 12.53
N LYS A 45 69.68 81.01 11.79
CA LYS A 45 69.74 80.49 10.42
C LYS A 45 69.47 78.98 10.36
N ALA A 46 70.02 78.20 11.29
CA ALA A 46 69.74 76.77 11.38
C ALA A 46 68.26 76.48 11.71
N LEU A 47 67.63 77.31 12.55
CA LEU A 47 66.20 77.22 12.86
C LEU A 47 65.31 77.70 11.70
N GLU A 48 65.72 78.71 10.94
CA GLU A 48 65.05 79.13 9.70
C GLU A 48 65.14 78.05 8.61
N ASP A 49 66.32 77.46 8.41
CA ASP A 49 66.54 76.36 7.47
C ASP A 49 65.74 75.10 7.89
N ALA A 50 65.62 74.82 9.20
CA ALA A 50 64.76 73.76 9.74
C ALA A 50 63.25 74.10 9.72
N SER A 51 62.91 75.38 9.57
CA SER A 51 61.54 75.87 9.40
C SER A 51 61.11 75.95 7.94
N ASP A 52 61.97 75.57 7.00
CA ASP A 52 61.64 75.50 5.59
C ASP A 52 60.53 74.46 5.36
N GLN A 53 59.31 74.95 5.14
CA GLN A 53 58.09 74.16 5.02
C GLN A 53 58.21 73.10 3.92
N LYS A 54 59.04 73.35 2.89
CA LYS A 54 59.28 72.41 1.78
C LYS A 54 60.12 71.19 2.18
N ALA A 55 61.06 71.35 3.12
CA ALA A 55 61.90 70.24 3.60
C ALA A 55 61.18 69.41 4.69
N ARG A 56 60.25 70.00 5.44
CA ARG A 56 59.47 69.29 6.47
C ARG A 56 58.44 68.30 5.93
N VAL A 57 57.84 68.59 4.78
CA VAL A 57 56.82 67.73 4.16
C VAL A 57 57.33 66.31 3.85
N PRO A 58 58.48 66.10 3.17
CA PRO A 58 58.98 64.75 2.91
C PRO A 58 59.39 64.01 4.19
N LEU A 59 60.01 64.70 5.16
CA LEU A 59 60.38 64.11 6.45
C LEU A 59 59.16 63.71 7.29
N ALA A 60 58.08 64.49 7.26
CA ALA A 60 56.84 64.13 7.94
C ALA A 60 56.15 62.93 7.28
N LEU A 61 56.21 62.81 5.95
CA LEU A 61 55.70 61.65 5.22
C LEU A 61 56.52 60.39 5.53
N GLU A 62 57.85 60.51 5.56
CA GLU A 62 58.73 59.41 5.91
C GLU A 62 58.52 58.96 7.36
N LEU A 63 58.37 59.90 8.30
CA LEU A 63 58.03 59.59 9.68
C LEU A 63 56.65 58.92 9.79
N ALA A 64 55.65 59.39 9.03
CA ALA A 64 54.33 58.76 8.99
C ALA A 64 54.39 57.33 8.42
N GLU A 65 55.20 57.10 7.38
CA GLU A 65 55.42 55.77 6.80
C GLU A 65 56.13 54.84 7.77
N LEU A 66 57.21 55.30 8.42
CA LEU A 66 57.95 54.51 9.40
C LEU A 66 57.07 54.17 10.62
N THR A 67 56.29 55.12 11.11
CA THR A 67 55.31 54.90 12.18
C THR A 67 54.23 53.90 11.75
N ALA A 68 53.78 53.95 10.49
CA ALA A 68 52.83 52.99 9.95
C ALA A 68 53.45 51.58 9.84
N ARG A 69 54.72 51.46 9.44
CA ARG A 69 55.45 50.19 9.39
C ARG A 69 55.66 49.57 10.77
N GLU A 70 55.98 50.40 11.78
CA GLU A 70 56.09 49.97 13.17
C GLU A 70 54.76 49.42 13.69
N ARG A 71 53.67 50.18 13.56
CA ARG A 71 52.32 49.75 13.93
C ARG A 71 51.86 48.50 13.17
N LEU A 72 52.19 48.40 11.88
CA LEU A 72 51.91 47.21 11.09
C LEU A 72 52.69 46.01 11.61
N SER A 73 53.94 46.19 12.06
CA SER A 73 54.75 45.09 12.58
C SER A 73 54.15 44.46 13.84
N GLU A 74 53.54 45.26 14.71
CA GLU A 74 52.83 44.80 15.91
C GLU A 74 51.57 43.99 15.56
N LEU A 75 50.86 44.38 14.50
CA LEU A 75 49.59 43.77 14.09
C LEU A 75 49.74 42.68 13.01
N LYS A 76 50.92 42.56 12.40
CA LYS A 76 51.16 41.68 11.25
C LYS A 76 50.86 40.21 11.56
N THR A 77 51.29 39.73 12.71
CA THR A 77 51.04 38.35 13.16
C THR A 77 49.54 38.08 13.32
N HIS A 78 48.83 38.98 14.00
CA HIS A 78 47.38 38.89 14.18
C HIS A 78 46.61 38.98 12.85
N ALA A 79 47.04 39.84 11.92
CA ALA A 79 46.44 39.96 10.60
C ALA A 79 46.61 38.69 9.76
N LEU A 80 47.81 38.09 9.78
CA LEU A 80 48.08 36.83 9.08
C LEU A 80 47.29 35.66 9.68
N ASP A 81 47.16 35.59 11.00
CA ASP A 81 46.33 34.58 11.68
C ASP A 81 44.85 34.73 11.34
N CYS A 82 44.32 35.96 11.30
CA CYS A 82 42.95 36.21 10.86
C CYS A 82 42.75 35.79 9.40
N LEU A 83 43.71 36.09 8.52
CA LEU A 83 43.65 35.69 7.12
C LEU A 83 43.60 34.16 6.98
N ALA A 84 44.46 33.45 7.73
CA ALA A 84 44.48 31.99 7.76
C ALA A 84 43.14 31.40 8.25
N LYS A 85 42.54 32.02 9.27
CA LYS A 85 41.20 31.63 9.77
C LYS A 85 40.11 31.86 8.72
N PHE A 86 40.12 32.99 8.00
CA PHE A 86 39.17 33.24 6.92
C PHE A 86 39.29 32.23 5.78
N VAL A 87 40.51 31.88 5.39
CA VAL A 87 40.76 30.83 4.39
C VAL A 87 40.23 29.48 4.87
N LEU A 88 40.39 29.16 6.15
CA LEU A 88 39.88 27.91 6.73
C LEU A 88 38.34 27.89 6.76
N ILE A 89 37.71 29.00 7.14
CA ILE A 89 36.25 29.14 7.13
C ILE A 89 35.68 28.94 5.71
N ASP A 90 36.31 29.54 4.69
CA ASP A 90 35.88 29.36 3.30
C ASP A 90 35.98 27.89 2.85
N LYS A 91 37.05 27.19 3.25
CA LYS A 91 37.20 25.75 3.00
C LYS A 91 36.11 24.92 3.69
N HIS A 92 35.82 25.20 4.96
CA HIS A 92 34.76 24.51 5.68
C HIS A 92 33.38 24.76 5.06
N ARG A 93 33.09 25.99 4.63
CA ARG A 93 31.82 26.32 3.97
C ARG A 93 31.63 25.55 2.67
N LYS A 94 32.68 25.41 1.85
CA LYS A 94 32.66 24.58 0.64
C LYS A 94 32.42 23.11 0.97
N CYS A 95 33.07 22.57 2.00
CA CYS A 95 32.81 21.19 2.43
C CYS A 95 31.39 21.01 2.97
N GLU A 96 30.81 22.00 3.67
CA GLU A 96 29.42 21.95 4.13
C GLU A 96 28.44 21.88 2.96
N GLU A 97 28.67 22.68 1.90
CA GLU A 97 27.89 22.64 0.66
C GLU A 97 27.90 21.22 0.03
N ASP A 98 29.05 20.54 0.04
CA ASP A 98 29.21 19.18 -0.50
C ASP A 98 28.58 18.08 0.36
N THR A 99 28.30 18.34 1.65
CA THR A 99 27.64 17.39 2.57
C THR A 99 26.10 17.47 2.54
N GLY A 100 25.54 18.34 1.71
CA GLY A 100 24.10 18.53 1.55
C GLY A 100 23.39 17.31 0.92
N THR A 101 22.77 16.47 1.76
CA THR A 101 21.92 15.34 1.31
C THR A 101 20.55 15.77 0.75
N THR A 102 20.26 17.07 0.78
CA THR A 102 18.99 17.68 0.35
C THR A 102 18.73 17.53 -1.15
N ALA A 103 19.77 17.59 -1.99
CA ALA A 103 19.62 17.40 -3.44
C ALA A 103 19.20 15.97 -3.79
N ILE A 104 19.85 14.96 -3.19
CA ILE A 104 19.51 13.55 -3.36
C ILE A 104 18.11 13.26 -2.82
N SER A 105 17.77 13.82 -1.65
CA SER A 105 16.43 13.66 -1.06
C SER A 105 15.35 14.29 -1.94
N ARG A 106 15.56 15.51 -2.47
CA ARG A 106 14.64 16.15 -3.41
C ARG A 106 14.46 15.34 -4.69
N GLN A 107 15.56 14.89 -5.30
CA GLN A 107 15.51 14.08 -6.51
C GLN A 107 14.77 12.76 -6.28
N SER A 108 15.01 12.12 -5.13
CA SER A 108 14.30 10.91 -4.69
C SER A 108 12.81 11.18 -4.53
N THR A 109 12.41 12.28 -3.87
CA THR A 109 11.00 12.69 -3.77
C THR A 109 10.39 12.92 -5.15
N THR A 110 11.06 13.65 -6.04
CA THR A 110 10.56 13.92 -7.40
C THR A 110 10.38 12.64 -8.22
N LEU A 111 11.39 11.76 -8.27
CA LEU A 111 11.30 10.47 -8.98
C LEU A 111 10.16 9.62 -8.43
N SER A 112 10.04 9.59 -7.09
CA SER A 112 9.01 8.84 -6.39
C SER A 112 7.60 9.37 -6.69
N THR A 113 7.41 10.70 -6.78
CA THR A 113 6.12 11.32 -7.15
C THR A 113 5.77 11.15 -8.64
N THR A 114 6.78 10.99 -9.51
CA THR A 114 6.54 11.05 -10.97
C THR A 114 6.39 9.67 -11.61
N MET A 115 7.11 8.63 -11.16
CA MET A 115 7.23 7.38 -11.93
C MET A 115 6.35 6.21 -11.50
N VAL A 116 5.79 6.19 -10.28
CA VAL A 116 5.10 4.97 -9.77
C VAL A 116 3.77 5.29 -9.07
N THR A 117 3.60 6.50 -8.54
CA THR A 117 2.49 6.78 -7.63
C THR A 117 1.13 6.98 -8.28
N GLN A 118 1.08 7.62 -9.45
CA GLN A 118 -0.21 7.96 -10.06
C GLN A 118 -0.84 6.75 -10.72
N GLU A 119 -0.07 5.95 -11.48
CA GLU A 119 -0.58 4.74 -12.12
C GLU A 119 -1.10 3.71 -11.10
N VAL A 120 -0.40 3.56 -9.96
CA VAL A 120 -0.85 2.68 -8.86
C VAL A 120 -2.13 3.19 -8.23
N ALA A 121 -2.21 4.49 -7.94
CA ALA A 121 -3.41 5.09 -7.36
C ALA A 121 -4.62 4.99 -8.31
N ASP A 122 -4.41 5.23 -9.60
CA ASP A 122 -5.47 5.17 -10.61
C ASP A 122 -5.95 3.72 -10.81
N ALA A 123 -5.03 2.76 -10.89
CA ALA A 123 -5.37 1.34 -10.98
C ALA A 123 -6.16 0.88 -9.74
N LEU A 124 -5.74 1.29 -8.56
CA LEU A 124 -6.39 0.92 -7.31
C LEU A 124 -7.77 1.54 -7.16
N ASN A 125 -7.92 2.82 -7.47
CA ASN A 125 -9.22 3.50 -7.44
C ASN A 125 -10.17 2.90 -8.50
N ALA A 126 -9.66 2.45 -9.65
CA ALA A 126 -10.47 1.72 -10.63
C ALA A 126 -10.96 0.38 -10.08
N GLU A 127 -10.10 -0.39 -9.40
CA GLU A 127 -10.51 -1.66 -8.78
C GLU A 127 -11.49 -1.45 -7.62
N LEU A 128 -11.30 -0.43 -6.78
CA LEU A 128 -12.25 -0.08 -5.71
C LEU A 128 -13.63 0.28 -6.25
N LYS A 129 -13.68 1.01 -7.38
CA LYS A 129 -14.93 1.33 -8.06
C LYS A 129 -15.62 0.07 -8.60
N ASN A 130 -14.86 -0.86 -9.17
CA ASN A 130 -15.39 -2.14 -9.67
C ASN A 130 -15.91 -3.05 -8.55
N LEU A 131 -15.29 -2.99 -7.36
CA LEU A 131 -15.77 -3.72 -6.18
C LEU A 131 -16.86 -2.96 -5.40
N ASN A 132 -17.39 -1.88 -5.97
CA ASN A 132 -18.43 -1.03 -5.40
C ASN A 132 -18.07 -0.42 -4.02
N VAL A 133 -16.78 -0.16 -3.79
CA VAL A 133 -16.25 0.54 -2.61
C VAL A 133 -15.88 1.98 -2.99
N HIS A 134 -16.83 2.69 -3.62
CA HIS A 134 -16.60 4.01 -4.21
C HIS A 134 -16.54 5.15 -3.20
N GLU A 135 -17.00 4.93 -1.97
CA GLU A 135 -16.93 5.88 -0.86
C GLU A 135 -15.49 6.07 -0.36
N LEU A 136 -14.61 5.11 -0.68
CA LEU A 136 -13.22 5.10 -0.29
C LEU A 136 -12.36 5.56 -1.47
N GLN A 137 -11.75 6.73 -1.33
CA GLN A 137 -10.74 7.20 -2.27
C GLN A 137 -9.37 7.02 -1.66
N ILE A 138 -8.49 6.36 -2.40
CA ILE A 138 -7.10 6.22 -1.98
C ILE A 138 -6.31 7.36 -2.60
N VAL A 139 -5.72 8.16 -1.71
CA VAL A 139 -4.78 9.22 -2.06
C VAL A 139 -3.40 8.80 -1.58
N MET A 140 -2.42 8.96 -2.46
CA MET A 140 -1.03 8.74 -2.10
C MET A 140 -0.54 9.89 -1.23
N LYS A 141 -0.20 9.61 0.03
CA LYS A 141 0.51 10.56 0.88
C LYS A 141 1.98 10.18 0.97
N PRO A 142 2.91 11.02 0.49
CA PRO A 142 4.33 10.82 0.72
C PRO A 142 4.63 11.05 2.20
N GLU A 143 5.10 10.01 2.89
CA GLU A 143 5.75 10.15 4.20
C GLU A 143 7.25 9.89 4.02
N SER A 144 8.08 10.67 4.71
CA SER A 144 9.54 10.51 4.67
C SER A 144 10.13 10.35 6.09
N PRO A 145 9.79 9.27 6.82
CA PRO A 145 10.42 9.01 8.11
C PRO A 145 11.90 8.68 7.89
N GLY A 146 12.80 9.54 8.38
CA GLY A 146 14.25 9.26 8.37
C GLY A 146 14.90 9.13 6.99
N GLY A 147 14.38 9.82 5.95
CA GLY A 147 14.99 9.84 4.61
C GLY A 147 14.68 8.62 3.73
N LYS A 148 13.85 7.68 4.18
CA LYS A 148 13.23 6.66 3.33
C LYS A 148 11.84 7.14 2.93
N THR A 149 11.65 7.45 1.65
CA THR A 149 10.33 7.76 1.08
C THR A 149 9.50 6.49 1.04
N THR A 150 8.52 6.39 1.94
CA THR A 150 7.53 5.31 1.95
C THR A 150 6.19 5.90 1.57
N PHE A 151 5.53 5.30 0.59
CA PHE A 151 4.17 5.69 0.23
C PHE A 151 3.18 4.94 1.09
N LYS A 152 2.37 5.69 1.83
CA LYS A 152 1.24 5.13 2.54
C LYS A 152 0.00 5.36 1.69
N LEU A 153 -0.67 4.26 1.35
CA LEU A 153 -2.03 4.29 0.82
C LEU A 153 -2.92 4.87 1.92
N ALA A 154 -3.20 6.17 1.83
CA ALA A 154 -4.04 6.86 2.79
C ALA A 154 -5.46 6.89 2.25
N LEU A 155 -6.37 6.21 2.95
CA LEU A 155 -7.79 6.37 2.69
C LEU A 155 -8.22 7.77 3.10
N GLN A 156 -8.80 8.48 2.13
CA GLN A 156 -9.36 9.80 2.37
C GLN A 156 -10.71 9.64 3.08
N LEU A 157 -10.64 9.43 4.39
CA LEU A 157 -11.82 9.33 5.25
C LEU A 157 -12.22 10.75 5.71
N PRO A 158 -13.50 11.14 5.63
CA PRO A 158 -13.99 12.36 6.25
C PRO A 158 -13.86 12.21 7.78
N GLY A 159 -12.79 12.76 8.36
CA GLY A 159 -12.53 12.71 9.80
C GLY A 159 -11.11 12.30 10.21
N GLY A 160 -10.27 11.81 9.28
CA GLY A 160 -8.85 11.58 9.51
C GLY A 160 -8.54 10.61 10.66
N GLY A 161 -8.58 9.31 10.38
CA GLY A 161 -8.11 8.27 11.31
C GLY A 161 -7.44 7.10 10.60
N ALA A 162 -6.85 6.20 11.38
CA ALA A 162 -6.22 5.00 10.83
C ALA A 162 -7.28 4.11 10.16
N PRO A 163 -7.09 3.68 8.89
CA PRO A 163 -8.11 2.90 8.19
C PRO A 163 -8.49 1.61 8.90
N SER A 164 -7.54 0.95 9.56
CA SER A 164 -7.76 -0.27 10.33
C SER A 164 -8.69 -0.11 11.55
N ALA A 165 -8.86 1.12 12.05
CA ALA A 165 -9.71 1.40 13.20
C ALA A 165 -11.13 1.85 12.80
N ILE A 166 -11.34 2.20 11.53
CA ILE A 166 -12.58 2.79 11.03
C ILE A 166 -13.30 1.82 10.09
N LEU A 167 -12.55 1.09 9.27
CA LEU A 167 -13.10 0.19 8.27
C LEU A 167 -13.59 -1.11 8.89
N SER A 168 -14.77 -1.54 8.45
CA SER A 168 -15.27 -2.88 8.73
C SER A 168 -14.36 -3.96 8.15
N GLU A 169 -14.39 -5.17 8.71
CA GLU A 169 -13.62 -6.32 8.19
C GLU A 169 -13.88 -6.55 6.69
N GLY A 170 -15.13 -6.39 6.26
CA GLY A 170 -15.52 -6.54 4.87
C GLY A 170 -14.93 -5.47 3.94
N GLU A 171 -14.73 -4.25 4.42
CA GLU A 171 -14.05 -3.18 3.66
C GLU A 171 -12.55 -3.39 3.59
N GLN A 172 -11.93 -3.80 4.70
CA GLN A 172 -10.52 -4.12 4.72
C GLN A 172 -10.20 -5.23 3.71
N ARG A 173 -11.05 -6.26 3.64
CA ARG A 173 -10.92 -7.37 2.70
C ARG A 173 -11.13 -6.94 1.25
N ALA A 174 -12.12 -6.11 0.97
CA ALA A 174 -12.35 -5.58 -0.37
C ALA A 174 -11.17 -4.71 -0.85
N ILE A 175 -10.59 -3.88 0.03
CA ILE A 175 -9.38 -3.09 -0.28
C ILE A 175 -8.19 -4.01 -0.55
N ALA A 176 -8.03 -5.09 0.22
CA ALA A 176 -6.96 -6.06 0.00
C ALA A 176 -7.06 -6.74 -1.37
N ILE A 177 -8.28 -7.16 -1.76
CA ILE A 177 -8.53 -7.74 -3.09
C ILE A 177 -8.29 -6.70 -4.19
N ALA A 178 -8.78 -5.47 -4.03
CA ALA A 178 -8.54 -4.38 -4.98
C ALA A 178 -7.04 -4.08 -5.15
N SER A 179 -6.30 -4.03 -4.03
CA SER A 179 -4.85 -3.77 -4.01
C SER A 179 -4.09 -4.87 -4.74
N PHE A 180 -4.43 -6.12 -4.46
CA PHE A 180 -3.86 -7.27 -5.14
C PHE A 180 -4.15 -7.23 -6.65
N LEU A 181 -5.41 -7.05 -7.06
CA LEU A 181 -5.78 -7.00 -8.48
C LEU A 181 -5.13 -5.82 -9.22
N ALA A 182 -5.01 -4.66 -8.58
CA ALA A 182 -4.32 -3.51 -9.13
C ALA A 182 -2.82 -3.80 -9.34
N GLU A 183 -2.17 -4.44 -8.38
CA GLU A 183 -0.77 -4.86 -8.49
C GLU A 183 -0.57 -5.86 -9.62
N VAL A 184 -1.44 -6.89 -9.73
CA VAL A 184 -1.33 -7.86 -10.83
C VAL A 184 -1.56 -7.20 -12.19
N ARG A 185 -2.49 -6.24 -12.28
CA ARG A 185 -2.71 -5.47 -13.51
C ARG A 185 -1.49 -4.65 -13.92
N LEU A 186 -0.77 -4.06 -12.96
CA LEU A 186 0.43 -3.26 -13.22
C LEU A 186 1.67 -4.11 -13.48
N GLY A 187 1.74 -5.30 -12.89
CA GLY A 187 2.85 -6.24 -13.05
C GLY A 187 3.05 -6.77 -14.47
N LYS A 188 2.10 -6.53 -15.40
CA LYS A 188 2.08 -6.97 -16.83
C LYS A 188 2.22 -8.48 -17.06
N GLY A 189 2.50 -9.27 -16.03
CA GLY A 189 2.57 -10.72 -16.07
C GLY A 189 1.19 -11.33 -16.27
N ARG A 190 1.15 -12.49 -16.93
CA ARG A 190 -0.05 -13.34 -17.08
C ARG A 190 -0.01 -14.57 -16.16
N GLY A 191 0.72 -14.47 -15.06
CA GLY A 191 0.78 -15.54 -14.06
C GLY A 191 -0.62 -15.84 -13.52
N GLY A 192 -0.88 -17.11 -13.21
CA GLY A 192 -2.14 -17.48 -12.56
C GLY A 192 -2.25 -16.88 -11.16
N ILE A 193 -3.48 -16.57 -10.73
CA ILE A 193 -3.76 -16.05 -9.39
C ILE A 193 -4.59 -17.07 -8.60
N VAL A 194 -4.31 -17.16 -7.29
CA VAL A 194 -4.98 -18.10 -6.39
C VAL A 194 -5.60 -17.31 -5.24
N PHE A 195 -6.89 -17.50 -5.00
CA PHE A 195 -7.61 -16.93 -3.86
C PHE A 195 -8.03 -18.05 -2.91
N ASP A 196 -7.69 -17.91 -1.65
CA ASP A 196 -8.18 -18.78 -0.58
C ASP A 196 -9.25 -18.03 0.23
N ASP A 197 -10.49 -18.50 0.10
CA ASP A 197 -11.70 -17.95 0.70
C ASP A 197 -11.83 -16.40 0.61
N PRO A 198 -11.91 -15.84 -0.62
CA PRO A 198 -11.87 -14.40 -0.83
C PRO A 198 -13.06 -13.64 -0.23
N VAL A 199 -14.11 -14.35 0.21
CA VAL A 199 -15.38 -13.76 0.61
C VAL A 199 -15.82 -14.01 2.04
N SER A 200 -14.97 -14.56 2.93
CA SER A 200 -15.38 -14.64 4.35
C SER A 200 -15.71 -13.26 4.90
N SER A 201 -16.78 -13.18 5.69
CA SER A 201 -17.26 -11.94 6.31
C SER A 201 -17.73 -10.84 5.33
N LEU A 202 -17.88 -11.13 4.03
CA LEU A 202 -18.48 -10.20 3.07
C LEU A 202 -20.01 -10.34 3.02
N ASP A 203 -20.70 -9.23 2.85
CA ASP A 203 -22.13 -9.19 2.52
C ASP A 203 -22.42 -9.77 1.11
N HIS A 204 -23.68 -10.08 0.84
CA HIS A 204 -24.12 -10.69 -0.43
C HIS A 204 -23.79 -9.83 -1.66
N ARG A 205 -23.89 -8.51 -1.55
CA ARG A 205 -23.63 -7.58 -2.65
C ARG A 205 -22.14 -7.58 -3.02
N ARG A 206 -21.25 -7.53 -2.03
CA ARG A 206 -19.80 -7.59 -2.24
C ARG A 206 -19.35 -8.93 -2.79
N ARG A 207 -19.94 -10.03 -2.33
CA ARG A 207 -19.67 -11.37 -2.91
C ARG A 207 -19.91 -11.37 -4.41
N TRP A 208 -20.98 -10.73 -4.84
CA TRP A 208 -21.33 -10.62 -6.25
C TRP A 208 -20.31 -9.79 -7.05
N GLU A 209 -19.96 -8.61 -6.57
CA GLU A 209 -18.96 -7.76 -7.24
C GLU A 209 -17.57 -8.43 -7.30
N VAL A 210 -17.18 -9.14 -6.24
CA VAL A 210 -15.94 -9.93 -6.23
C VAL A 210 -16.01 -11.05 -7.27
N ALA A 211 -17.10 -11.83 -7.31
CA ALA A 211 -17.27 -12.90 -8.28
C ALA A 211 -17.20 -12.39 -9.73
N ARG A 212 -17.93 -11.30 -10.02
CA ARG A 212 -17.93 -10.64 -11.32
C ARG A 212 -16.53 -10.18 -11.70
N ARG A 213 -15.82 -9.54 -10.77
CA ARG A 213 -14.47 -9.03 -11.04
C ARG A 213 -13.47 -10.17 -11.30
N LEU A 214 -13.56 -11.27 -10.56
CA LEU A 214 -12.74 -12.46 -10.76
C LEU A 214 -13.04 -13.14 -12.10
N ALA A 215 -14.31 -13.23 -12.50
CA ALA A 215 -14.70 -13.77 -13.81
C ALA A 215 -14.14 -12.92 -14.96
N GLU A 216 -14.19 -11.59 -14.85
CA GLU A 216 -13.56 -10.70 -15.82
C GLU A 216 -12.04 -10.87 -15.87
N GLU A 217 -11.38 -11.04 -14.72
CA GLU A 217 -9.94 -11.26 -14.69
C GLU A 217 -9.53 -12.60 -15.33
N ALA A 218 -10.40 -13.61 -15.21
CA ALA A 218 -10.21 -14.94 -15.78
C ALA A 218 -10.17 -14.95 -17.32
N LYS A 219 -10.65 -13.88 -17.98
CA LYS A 219 -10.45 -13.70 -19.44
C LYS A 219 -8.98 -13.49 -19.82
N THR A 220 -8.16 -12.98 -18.89
CA THR A 220 -6.78 -12.59 -19.17
C THR A 220 -5.75 -13.56 -18.62
N ARG A 221 -6.08 -14.30 -17.55
CA ARG A 221 -5.18 -15.23 -16.85
C ARG A 221 -5.96 -16.33 -16.13
N GLN A 222 -5.27 -17.37 -15.70
CA GLN A 222 -5.89 -18.41 -14.87
C GLN A 222 -6.22 -17.87 -13.48
N VAL A 223 -7.47 -18.08 -13.03
CA VAL A 223 -7.93 -17.73 -11.68
C VAL A 223 -8.36 -19.01 -10.97
N ILE A 224 -7.76 -19.31 -9.82
CA ILE A 224 -8.08 -20.45 -8.98
C ILE A 224 -8.69 -19.91 -7.68
N VAL A 225 -9.85 -20.42 -7.30
CA VAL A 225 -10.57 -19.97 -6.11
C VAL A 225 -10.87 -21.18 -5.23
N PHE A 226 -10.38 -21.15 -4.00
CA PHE A 226 -10.83 -22.03 -2.94
C PHE A 226 -11.92 -21.31 -2.15
N THR A 227 -13.04 -21.97 -1.93
CA THR A 227 -14.10 -21.43 -1.09
C THR A 227 -14.88 -22.56 -0.46
N HIS A 228 -15.40 -22.30 0.74
CA HIS A 228 -16.38 -23.15 1.40
C HIS A 228 -17.82 -22.65 1.19
N ASP A 229 -17.98 -21.49 0.55
CA ASP A 229 -19.26 -20.84 0.33
C ASP A 229 -19.87 -21.30 -1.01
N ILE A 230 -20.87 -22.18 -0.92
CA ILE A 230 -21.59 -22.72 -2.10
C ILE A 230 -22.33 -21.61 -2.84
N TYR A 231 -22.87 -20.61 -2.14
CA TYR A 231 -23.56 -19.49 -2.77
C TYR A 231 -22.58 -18.70 -3.64
N PHE A 232 -21.40 -18.38 -3.11
CA PHE A 232 -20.36 -17.70 -3.87
C PHE A 232 -19.88 -18.52 -5.07
N LEU A 233 -19.75 -19.84 -4.95
CA LEU A 233 -19.47 -20.72 -6.07
C LEU A 233 -20.52 -20.61 -7.17
N CYS A 234 -21.82 -20.64 -6.83
CA CYS A 234 -22.90 -20.50 -7.81
C CYS A 234 -22.86 -19.14 -8.51
N VAL A 235 -22.63 -18.06 -7.75
CA VAL A 235 -22.49 -16.71 -8.33
C VAL A 235 -21.28 -16.63 -9.26
N LEU A 236 -20.13 -17.18 -8.86
CA LEU A 236 -18.93 -17.20 -9.68
C LEU A 236 -19.12 -17.98 -10.99
N GLN A 237 -19.82 -19.12 -10.95
CA GLN A 237 -20.17 -19.88 -12.16
C GLN A 237 -21.10 -19.08 -13.07
N GLN A 238 -22.09 -18.39 -12.51
CA GLN A 238 -23.00 -17.53 -13.28
C GLN A 238 -22.26 -16.38 -13.95
N GLU A 239 -21.39 -15.68 -13.23
CA GLU A 239 -20.61 -14.56 -13.77
C GLU A 239 -19.59 -15.06 -14.80
N ALA A 240 -18.99 -16.24 -14.60
CA ALA A 240 -18.11 -16.88 -15.59
C ALA A 240 -18.86 -17.24 -16.88
N GLU A 241 -20.05 -17.82 -16.79
CA GLU A 241 -20.91 -18.12 -17.95
C GLU A 241 -21.30 -16.83 -18.70
N GLY A 242 -21.71 -15.79 -17.96
CA GLY A 242 -22.03 -14.47 -18.53
C GLY A 242 -20.82 -13.80 -19.20
N ALA A 243 -19.63 -14.01 -18.66
CA ALA A 243 -18.36 -13.55 -19.21
C ALA A 243 -17.84 -14.40 -20.38
N GLY A 244 -18.42 -15.58 -20.63
CA GLY A 244 -17.95 -16.53 -21.64
C GLY A 244 -16.62 -17.21 -21.28
N VAL A 245 -16.36 -17.41 -19.98
CA VAL A 245 -15.14 -18.06 -19.47
C VAL A 245 -15.46 -19.48 -19.04
N ASP A 246 -14.65 -20.44 -19.51
CA ASP A 246 -14.75 -21.84 -19.08
C ASP A 246 -14.41 -21.96 -17.58
N SER A 247 -15.35 -22.50 -16.81
CA SER A 247 -15.15 -22.77 -15.39
C SER A 247 -15.11 -24.28 -15.12
N THR A 248 -14.14 -24.72 -14.32
CA THR A 248 -14.05 -26.09 -13.83
C THR A 248 -14.15 -26.07 -12.32
N THR A 249 -15.03 -26.90 -11.76
CA THR A 249 -15.24 -26.98 -10.32
C THR A 249 -14.82 -28.34 -9.81
N GLN A 250 -14.03 -28.34 -8.75
CA GLN A 250 -13.52 -29.53 -8.08
C GLN A 250 -13.79 -29.41 -6.58
N CYS A 251 -13.89 -30.55 -5.89
CA CYS A 251 -14.04 -30.56 -4.45
C CYS A 251 -12.87 -31.23 -3.78
N ILE A 252 -12.46 -30.64 -2.67
CA ILE A 252 -11.33 -31.10 -1.88
C ILE A 252 -11.85 -31.45 -0.51
N HIS A 253 -11.50 -32.64 -0.03
CA HIS A 253 -11.92 -33.10 1.28
C HIS A 253 -10.81 -33.88 1.99
N ARG A 254 -10.86 -33.89 3.32
CA ARG A 254 -9.97 -34.70 4.15
C ARG A 254 -10.38 -36.16 4.04
N THR A 255 -9.42 -37.04 3.75
CA THR A 255 -9.62 -38.50 3.79
C THR A 255 -8.61 -39.14 4.75
N ALA A 256 -8.67 -40.46 4.88
CA ALA A 256 -7.67 -41.22 5.64
C ALA A 256 -6.23 -41.06 5.08
N GLN A 257 -6.09 -40.67 3.80
CA GLN A 257 -4.80 -40.44 3.15
C GLN A 257 -4.21 -39.05 3.43
N GLY A 258 -4.98 -38.15 4.06
CA GLY A 258 -4.53 -36.81 4.42
C GLY A 258 -5.51 -35.69 4.01
N PHE A 259 -5.02 -34.46 4.06
CA PHE A 259 -5.71 -33.27 3.59
C PHE A 259 -5.49 -33.09 2.08
N GLY A 260 -6.42 -32.43 1.39
CA GLY A 260 -6.19 -32.07 -0.02
C GLY A 260 -6.59 -33.11 -1.06
N VAL A 261 -7.32 -34.18 -0.69
CA VAL A 261 -7.73 -35.20 -1.68
C VAL A 261 -8.81 -34.62 -2.58
N GLN A 262 -8.46 -34.49 -3.87
CA GLN A 262 -9.36 -34.04 -4.92
C GLN A 262 -10.34 -35.15 -5.28
N THR A 263 -11.60 -34.75 -5.42
CA THR A 263 -12.62 -35.57 -6.04
C THR A 263 -13.38 -34.73 -7.06
N ASP A 264 -13.49 -35.23 -8.29
CA ASP A 264 -14.25 -34.57 -9.37
C ASP A 264 -15.77 -34.62 -9.15
N ARG A 265 -16.20 -35.38 -8.13
CA ARG A 265 -17.58 -35.43 -7.68
C ARG A 265 -17.87 -34.18 -6.84
N LEU A 266 -18.38 -33.18 -7.53
CA LEU A 266 -19.17 -32.10 -6.95
C LEU A 266 -20.21 -32.65 -5.95
N PRO A 267 -20.48 -31.96 -4.83
CA PRO A 267 -21.59 -32.26 -3.93
C PRO A 267 -22.85 -32.46 -4.76
N PHE A 268 -23.66 -33.46 -4.40
CA PHE A 268 -24.85 -33.81 -5.16
C PHE A 268 -25.76 -32.59 -5.41
N ASP A 269 -25.78 -31.66 -4.44
CA ASP A 269 -26.46 -30.36 -4.46
C ASP A 269 -26.10 -29.45 -5.65
N THR A 270 -24.92 -29.61 -6.23
CA THR A 270 -24.41 -28.78 -7.33
C THR A 270 -24.44 -29.49 -8.70
N LEU A 271 -24.83 -30.77 -8.73
CA LEU A 271 -24.96 -31.53 -9.98
C LEU A 271 -26.29 -31.21 -10.69
N ALA A 272 -26.26 -31.12 -12.02
CA ALA A 272 -27.47 -31.09 -12.85
C ALA A 272 -28.27 -32.39 -12.73
N THR A 273 -29.60 -32.36 -12.98
CA THR A 273 -30.49 -33.53 -12.82
C THR A 273 -29.99 -34.76 -13.59
N SER A 274 -29.39 -34.57 -14.77
CA SER A 274 -28.82 -35.66 -15.58
C SER A 274 -27.65 -36.38 -14.90
N LYS A 275 -26.74 -35.62 -14.30
CA LYS A 275 -25.58 -36.14 -13.57
C LYS A 275 -26.02 -36.75 -12.24
N ARG A 276 -27.06 -36.22 -11.60
CA ARG A 276 -27.67 -36.80 -10.39
C ARG A 276 -28.23 -38.19 -10.65
N VAL A 277 -28.95 -38.40 -11.76
CA VAL A 277 -29.45 -39.74 -12.15
C VAL A 277 -28.29 -40.74 -12.33
N LYS A 278 -27.19 -40.32 -12.97
CA LYS A 278 -26.00 -41.17 -13.09
C LYS A 278 -25.42 -41.53 -11.72
N ALA A 279 -25.27 -40.54 -10.83
CA ALA A 279 -24.76 -40.76 -9.47
C ALA A 279 -25.70 -41.66 -8.63
N LEU A 280 -27.02 -41.58 -8.84
CA LEU A 280 -28.00 -42.46 -8.21
C LEU A 280 -27.88 -43.91 -8.71
N ARG A 281 -27.64 -44.12 -10.00
CA ARG A 281 -27.35 -45.46 -10.55
C ARG A 281 -26.07 -46.06 -9.96
N ASP A 282 -25.03 -45.27 -9.76
CA ASP A 282 -23.80 -45.71 -9.08
C ASP A 282 -24.09 -46.09 -7.60
N LYS A 283 -24.92 -45.30 -6.90
CA LYS A 283 -25.35 -45.63 -5.52
C LYS A 283 -26.18 -46.92 -5.49
N HIS A 284 -27.06 -47.15 -6.46
CA HIS A 284 -27.81 -48.40 -6.59
C HIS A 284 -26.87 -49.61 -6.75
N GLN A 285 -25.81 -49.53 -7.56
CA GLN A 285 -24.84 -50.62 -7.70
C GLN A 285 -24.21 -51.00 -6.35
N ARG A 286 -23.89 -50.00 -5.52
CA ARG A 286 -23.39 -50.23 -4.15
C ARG A 286 -24.43 -50.89 -3.27
N VAL A 287 -25.69 -50.44 -3.30
CA VAL A 287 -26.79 -51.05 -2.54
C VAL A 287 -27.00 -52.51 -2.96
N ALA A 288 -27.02 -52.80 -4.25
CA ALA A 288 -27.18 -54.16 -4.78
C ALA A 288 -26.02 -55.07 -4.37
N ALA A 289 -24.78 -54.56 -4.36
CA ALA A 289 -23.61 -55.30 -3.91
C ALA A 289 -23.69 -55.65 -2.41
N LEU A 290 -24.04 -54.68 -1.56
CA LEU A 290 -24.19 -54.89 -0.10
C LEU A 290 -25.34 -55.86 0.22
N HIS A 291 -26.45 -55.76 -0.51
CA HIS A 291 -27.57 -56.69 -0.39
C HIS A 291 -27.16 -58.12 -0.75
N LYS A 292 -26.41 -58.30 -1.85
CA LYS A 292 -25.90 -59.61 -2.27
C LYS A 292 -24.88 -60.19 -1.28
N ALA A 293 -24.11 -59.34 -0.61
CA ALA A 293 -23.14 -59.74 0.41
C ALA A 293 -23.79 -60.10 1.76
N GLY A 294 -25.08 -59.83 1.95
CA GLY A 294 -25.78 -60.08 3.21
C GLY A 294 -25.47 -59.06 4.31
N GLU A 295 -24.84 -57.93 3.98
CA GLU A 295 -24.52 -56.85 4.93
C GLU A 295 -25.74 -55.96 5.17
N GLU A 296 -26.70 -56.51 5.93
CA GLU A 296 -28.03 -55.94 6.12
C GLU A 296 -28.07 -54.50 6.65
N GLU A 297 -27.27 -54.18 7.68
CA GLU A 297 -27.23 -52.83 8.26
C GLU A 297 -26.65 -51.80 7.27
N LEU A 298 -25.56 -52.15 6.60
CA LEU A 298 -24.90 -51.29 5.63
C LEU A 298 -25.74 -51.10 4.37
N ALA A 299 -26.43 -52.14 3.91
CA ALA A 299 -27.41 -52.04 2.83
C ALA A 299 -28.56 -51.10 3.22
N THR A 300 -29.03 -51.15 4.47
CA THR A 300 -30.09 -50.26 4.97
C THR A 300 -29.65 -48.80 4.94
N LEU A 301 -28.46 -48.50 5.46
CA LEU A 301 -27.90 -47.15 5.47
C LEU A 301 -27.69 -46.62 4.04
N ALA A 302 -27.14 -47.45 3.16
CA ALA A 302 -26.92 -47.08 1.75
C ALA A 302 -28.24 -46.84 0.99
N THR A 303 -29.29 -47.63 1.25
CA THR A 303 -30.62 -47.43 0.66
C THR A 303 -31.26 -46.14 1.14
N ARG A 304 -31.20 -45.84 2.45
CA ARG A 304 -31.71 -44.56 2.99
C ARG A 304 -30.99 -43.36 2.37
N ASP A 305 -29.67 -43.45 2.27
CA ASP A 305 -28.84 -42.43 1.61
C ASP A 305 -29.25 -42.25 0.13
N ALA A 306 -29.47 -43.35 -0.61
CA ALA A 306 -29.91 -43.29 -1.99
C ALA A 306 -31.29 -42.63 -2.15
N TYR A 307 -32.26 -42.91 -1.26
CA TYR A 307 -33.57 -42.27 -1.29
C TYR A 307 -33.54 -40.79 -0.90
N SER A 308 -32.67 -40.38 0.04
CA SER A 308 -32.43 -38.96 0.32
C SER A 308 -31.94 -38.22 -0.92
N HIS A 309 -30.93 -38.77 -1.61
CA HIS A 309 -30.43 -38.21 -2.87
C HIS A 309 -31.46 -38.29 -4.01
N LEU A 310 -32.33 -39.31 -4.03
CA LEU A 310 -33.42 -39.40 -5.02
C LEU A 310 -34.43 -38.27 -4.83
N ARG A 311 -34.79 -37.95 -3.59
CA ARG A 311 -35.64 -36.80 -3.26
C ARG A 311 -35.01 -35.49 -3.73
N GLU A 312 -33.74 -35.27 -3.42
CA GLU A 312 -32.99 -34.11 -3.92
C GLU A 312 -32.95 -34.08 -5.47
N GLY A 313 -32.90 -35.24 -6.12
CA GLY A 313 -33.00 -35.39 -7.57
C GLY A 313 -34.34 -34.92 -8.14
N TRP A 314 -35.45 -35.27 -7.49
CA TRP A 314 -36.79 -34.78 -7.83
C TRP A 314 -36.91 -33.28 -7.64
N GLU A 315 -36.48 -32.75 -6.49
CA GLU A 315 -36.51 -31.30 -6.21
C GLU A 315 -35.74 -30.51 -7.29
N ARG A 316 -34.54 -30.98 -7.65
CA ARG A 316 -33.76 -30.34 -8.73
C ARG A 316 -34.39 -30.54 -10.10
N GLY A 317 -34.98 -31.70 -10.36
CA GLY A 317 -35.73 -31.98 -11.58
C GLY A 317 -36.88 -30.99 -11.79
N VAL A 318 -37.57 -30.57 -10.74
CA VAL A 318 -38.61 -29.54 -10.82
C VAL A 318 -38.03 -28.19 -11.25
N GLU A 319 -36.94 -27.75 -10.65
CA GLU A 319 -36.28 -26.47 -10.99
C GLU A 319 -35.71 -26.47 -12.42
N GLU A 320 -34.92 -27.49 -12.79
CA GLU A 320 -34.19 -27.53 -14.06
C GLU A 320 -35.04 -28.02 -15.23
N VAL A 321 -35.86 -29.06 -15.04
CA VAL A 321 -36.54 -29.78 -16.13
C VAL A 321 -37.97 -29.28 -16.31
N LEU A 322 -38.78 -29.25 -15.24
CA LEU A 322 -40.18 -28.82 -15.32
C LEU A 322 -40.28 -27.31 -15.55
N PHE A 323 -39.55 -26.53 -14.75
CA PHE A 323 -39.53 -25.07 -14.85
C PHE A 323 -38.46 -24.53 -15.80
N GLN A 324 -37.68 -25.37 -16.49
CA GLN A 324 -36.69 -24.92 -17.49
C GLN A 324 -35.73 -23.83 -16.97
N ASN A 325 -35.33 -23.92 -15.68
CA ASN A 325 -34.49 -22.92 -15.01
C ASN A 325 -35.14 -21.53 -14.85
N VAL A 326 -36.48 -21.45 -14.86
CA VAL A 326 -37.23 -20.21 -14.56
C VAL A 326 -36.99 -19.78 -13.11
N VAL A 327 -37.06 -20.73 -12.18
CA VAL A 327 -36.74 -20.53 -10.76
C VAL A 327 -35.69 -21.56 -10.36
N VAL A 328 -34.52 -21.10 -9.92
CA VAL A 328 -33.41 -21.95 -9.46
C VAL A 328 -32.90 -21.38 -8.14
N ARG A 329 -32.55 -22.25 -7.19
CA ARG A 329 -31.93 -21.79 -5.93
C ARG A 329 -30.67 -20.99 -6.21
N PHE A 330 -30.51 -19.89 -5.47
CA PHE A 330 -29.34 -18.99 -5.51
C PHE A 330 -29.16 -18.16 -6.80
N ARG A 331 -30.10 -18.19 -7.76
CA ARG A 331 -30.09 -17.26 -8.90
C ARG A 331 -30.84 -15.98 -8.58
N GLU A 332 -30.24 -14.83 -8.88
CA GLU A 332 -30.86 -13.52 -8.68
C GLU A 332 -31.83 -13.22 -9.83
N GLY A 333 -33.07 -13.70 -9.68
CA GLY A 333 -34.18 -13.36 -10.57
C GLY A 333 -34.87 -14.56 -11.21
N VAL A 334 -36.09 -14.29 -11.68
CA VAL A 334 -36.93 -15.27 -12.38
C VAL A 334 -36.68 -15.13 -13.88
N SER A 335 -36.24 -16.22 -14.54
CA SER A 335 -35.96 -16.20 -15.97
C SER A 335 -37.25 -16.24 -16.81
N THR A 336 -37.87 -15.08 -17.01
CA THR A 336 -39.14 -14.97 -17.76
C THR A 336 -39.05 -15.46 -19.20
N GLN A 337 -37.86 -15.35 -19.82
CA GLN A 337 -37.61 -15.84 -21.18
C GLN A 337 -37.65 -17.37 -21.30
N ALA A 338 -37.40 -18.10 -20.20
CA ALA A 338 -37.47 -19.55 -20.18
C ALA A 338 -38.91 -20.08 -20.09
N LEU A 339 -39.90 -19.25 -19.74
CA LEU A 339 -41.33 -19.63 -19.69
C LEU A 339 -41.86 -20.18 -21.01
N LYS A 340 -41.24 -19.81 -22.15
CA LYS A 340 -41.58 -20.39 -23.45
C LYS A 340 -41.47 -21.92 -23.49
N GLY A 341 -40.58 -22.52 -22.71
CA GLY A 341 -40.42 -23.97 -22.64
C GLY A 341 -41.29 -24.65 -21.58
N VAL A 342 -42.00 -23.89 -20.74
CA VAL A 342 -42.69 -24.43 -19.56
C VAL A 342 -44.14 -24.82 -19.90
N THR A 343 -44.50 -26.05 -19.55
CA THR A 343 -45.86 -26.58 -19.45
C THR A 343 -45.91 -27.61 -18.33
N VAL A 344 -46.98 -27.58 -17.55
CA VAL A 344 -47.21 -28.50 -16.42
C VAL A 344 -48.50 -29.25 -16.70
N ASP A 345 -48.39 -30.57 -16.85
CA ASP A 345 -49.55 -31.44 -17.04
C ASP A 345 -49.83 -32.21 -15.73
N ASP A 346 -51.06 -32.70 -15.56
CA ASP A 346 -51.45 -33.49 -14.38
C ASP A 346 -50.58 -34.73 -14.18
N ASP A 347 -50.08 -35.31 -15.27
CA ASP A 347 -49.19 -36.47 -15.25
C ASP A 347 -47.80 -36.14 -14.71
N ASP A 348 -47.36 -34.89 -14.77
CA ASP A 348 -46.11 -34.46 -14.15
C ASP A 348 -46.30 -34.29 -12.65
N TYR A 349 -47.40 -33.69 -12.22
CA TYR A 349 -47.76 -33.59 -10.81
C TYR A 349 -47.85 -34.99 -10.17
N LYS A 350 -48.57 -35.93 -10.79
CA LYS A 350 -48.70 -37.31 -10.29
C LYS A 350 -47.34 -38.01 -10.18
N ALA A 351 -46.47 -37.84 -11.17
CA ALA A 351 -45.13 -38.44 -11.15
C ALA A 351 -44.26 -37.87 -10.03
N ILE A 352 -44.25 -36.53 -9.88
CA ILE A 352 -43.51 -35.84 -8.82
C ILE A 352 -44.05 -36.19 -7.45
N ASP A 353 -45.37 -36.17 -7.25
CA ASP A 353 -46.02 -36.48 -5.97
C ASP A 353 -45.74 -37.93 -5.55
N ALA A 354 -45.87 -38.89 -6.46
CA ALA A 354 -45.54 -40.28 -6.20
C ALA A 354 -44.05 -40.47 -5.86
N GLY A 355 -43.15 -39.85 -6.64
CA GLY A 355 -41.70 -39.92 -6.44
C GLY A 355 -41.25 -39.28 -5.13
N MET A 356 -41.77 -38.08 -4.81
CA MET A 356 -41.48 -37.35 -3.58
C MET A 356 -42.06 -38.05 -2.35
N THR A 357 -43.30 -38.52 -2.42
CA THR A 357 -43.95 -39.25 -1.33
C THR A 357 -43.18 -40.53 -1.00
N LYS A 358 -42.79 -41.30 -2.03
CA LYS A 358 -42.03 -42.54 -1.82
C LYS A 358 -40.62 -42.25 -1.29
N SER A 359 -39.92 -41.28 -1.87
CA SER A 359 -38.57 -40.92 -1.41
C SER A 359 -38.59 -40.39 0.02
N SER A 360 -39.61 -39.62 0.40
CA SER A 360 -39.74 -39.07 1.76
C SER A 360 -40.04 -40.12 2.82
N LYS A 361 -40.68 -41.24 2.45
CA LYS A 361 -40.91 -42.36 3.38
C LYS A 361 -39.62 -43.05 3.81
N PHE A 362 -38.60 -43.03 2.96
CA PHE A 362 -37.33 -43.76 3.18
C PHE A 362 -36.13 -42.83 3.44
N ALA A 363 -36.25 -41.53 3.14
CA ALA A 363 -35.24 -40.52 3.41
C ALA A 363 -35.20 -40.16 4.91
N GLY A 364 -34.08 -40.47 5.58
CA GLY A 364 -33.48 -39.78 6.74
C GLY A 364 -34.28 -39.44 8.02
N HIS A 365 -35.60 -39.40 8.02
CA HIS A 365 -36.43 -38.99 9.16
C HIS A 365 -36.68 -40.16 10.13
N ASP A 366 -36.97 -39.83 11.38
CA ASP A 366 -37.41 -40.79 12.41
C ASP A 366 -38.81 -41.32 12.05
N PRO A 367 -38.95 -42.58 11.63
CA PRO A 367 -40.26 -43.14 11.37
C PRO A 367 -41.03 -43.25 12.70
N ALA A 368 -42.34 -43.04 12.67
CA ALA A 368 -43.17 -43.26 13.87
C ALA A 368 -42.89 -44.65 14.45
N GLN A 369 -42.73 -44.75 15.79
CA GLN A 369 -42.26 -45.92 16.56
C GLN A 369 -42.94 -47.28 16.28
N ALA A 370 -44.02 -47.32 15.50
CA ALA A 370 -44.73 -48.54 15.09
C ALA A 370 -44.47 -48.97 13.63
N ALA A 371 -43.72 -48.20 12.83
CA ALA A 371 -43.47 -48.49 11.43
C ALA A 371 -42.08 -49.09 11.22
N HIS A 372 -41.93 -50.40 11.46
CA HIS A 372 -40.85 -51.19 10.87
C HIS A 372 -41.08 -51.26 9.35
N LEU A 373 -40.78 -50.17 8.63
CA LEU A 373 -40.92 -50.13 7.18
C LEU A 373 -39.99 -51.19 6.58
N PRO A 374 -40.53 -52.15 5.80
CA PRO A 374 -39.69 -53.14 5.12
C PRO A 374 -38.74 -52.41 4.17
N ARG A 375 -37.48 -52.86 4.17
CA ARG A 375 -36.44 -52.28 3.31
C ARG A 375 -36.86 -52.43 1.84
N PRO A 376 -36.88 -51.34 1.06
CA PRO A 376 -37.07 -51.45 -0.38
C PRO A 376 -36.00 -52.36 -0.98
N HIS A 377 -36.42 -53.28 -1.85
CA HIS A 377 -35.49 -54.15 -2.55
C HIS A 377 -34.61 -53.31 -3.50
N PRO A 378 -33.34 -53.67 -3.77
CA PRO A 378 -32.50 -52.94 -4.72
C PRO A 378 -33.18 -52.71 -6.08
N ASP A 379 -33.93 -53.70 -6.58
CA ASP A 379 -34.68 -53.58 -7.84
C ASP A 379 -35.81 -52.52 -7.77
N GLU A 380 -36.38 -52.32 -6.59
CA GLU A 380 -37.39 -51.28 -6.38
C GLU A 380 -36.76 -49.89 -6.44
N LEU A 381 -35.60 -49.72 -5.79
CA LEU A 381 -34.81 -48.49 -5.88
C LEU A 381 -34.41 -48.18 -7.33
N LEU A 382 -34.00 -49.18 -8.11
CA LEU A 382 -33.67 -48.99 -9.52
C LEU A 382 -34.88 -48.51 -10.34
N LYS A 383 -36.05 -49.14 -10.14
CA LYS A 383 -37.30 -48.71 -10.78
C LYS A 383 -37.65 -47.25 -10.44
N ASP A 384 -37.44 -46.84 -9.20
CA ASP A 384 -37.71 -45.48 -8.76
C ASP A 384 -36.73 -44.46 -9.41
N ILE A 385 -35.45 -44.83 -9.55
CA ILE A 385 -34.45 -44.02 -10.26
C ILE A 385 -34.80 -43.91 -11.76
N ASP A 386 -35.21 -45.00 -12.39
CA ASP A 386 -35.59 -45.00 -13.80
C ASP A 386 -36.91 -44.25 -14.05
N ALA A 387 -37.82 -44.21 -13.07
CA ALA A 387 -39.00 -43.36 -13.14
C ALA A 387 -38.64 -41.87 -13.21
N LEU A 388 -37.65 -41.41 -12.42
CA LEU A 388 -37.13 -40.05 -12.49
C LEU A 388 -36.51 -39.75 -13.87
N GLU A 389 -35.70 -40.66 -14.42
CA GLU A 389 -35.05 -40.45 -15.73
C GLU A 389 -36.07 -40.47 -16.90
N THR A 390 -37.08 -41.34 -16.81
CA THR A 390 -38.17 -41.42 -17.78
C THR A 390 -38.99 -40.13 -17.78
N TRP A 391 -39.37 -39.66 -16.59
CA TRP A 391 -40.06 -38.39 -16.43
C TRP A 391 -39.21 -37.23 -16.97
N ARG A 392 -37.93 -37.15 -16.59
CA ARG A 392 -37.00 -36.11 -17.07
C ARG A 392 -36.93 -36.09 -18.60
N SER A 393 -36.72 -37.25 -19.22
CA SER A 393 -36.56 -37.36 -20.68
C SER A 393 -37.81 -36.95 -21.44
N ARG A 394 -38.98 -37.37 -20.95
CA ARG A 394 -40.29 -36.98 -21.50
C ARG A 394 -40.50 -35.46 -21.42
N THR A 395 -40.24 -34.87 -20.25
CA THR A 395 -40.45 -33.44 -20.00
C THR A 395 -39.46 -32.58 -20.81
N ASP A 396 -38.20 -32.99 -20.94
CA ASP A 396 -37.20 -32.27 -21.74
C ASP A 396 -37.54 -32.27 -23.24
N GLN A 397 -37.98 -33.41 -23.78
CA GLN A 397 -38.47 -33.50 -25.18
C GLN A 397 -39.68 -32.60 -25.42
N ARG A 398 -40.67 -32.64 -24.52
CA ARG A 398 -41.87 -31.79 -24.60
C ARG A 398 -41.52 -30.30 -24.52
N SER A 399 -40.63 -29.93 -23.60
CA SER A 399 -40.20 -28.54 -23.41
C SER A 399 -39.47 -27.99 -24.64
N LYS A 400 -38.61 -28.80 -25.28
CA LYS A 400 -37.93 -28.45 -26.54
C LYS A 400 -38.92 -28.25 -27.70
N ALA A 401 -39.89 -29.16 -27.85
CA ALA A 401 -40.93 -29.04 -28.87
C ALA A 401 -41.78 -27.78 -28.67
N LEU A 402 -42.15 -27.49 -27.42
CA LEU A 402 -42.93 -26.30 -27.07
C LEU A 402 -42.16 -25.00 -27.30
N ALA A 403 -40.89 -24.96 -26.93
CA ALA A 403 -40.02 -23.81 -27.16
C ALA A 403 -39.79 -23.54 -28.66
N ALA A 404 -39.81 -24.59 -29.50
CA ALA A 404 -39.73 -24.44 -30.95
C ALA A 404 -41.05 -23.94 -31.55
N ALA A 405 -42.21 -24.37 -31.01
CA ALA A 405 -43.52 -23.93 -31.48
C ALA A 405 -43.89 -22.50 -31.06
N ARG A 406 -43.28 -21.98 -29.99
CA ARG A 406 -43.48 -20.61 -29.47
C ARG A 406 -42.44 -19.60 -29.95
N LYS A 407 -41.46 -20.03 -30.74
CA LYS A 407 -40.58 -19.14 -31.53
C LYS A 407 -41.34 -18.68 -32.76
#